data_AF-A0A2V9TA55-F1
#
_entry.id   AF-A0A2V9TA55-F1
#
_cell.length_a   1.000
_cell.length_b   1.000
_cell.length_c   1.000
_cell.angle_alpha   90.00
_cell.angle_beta   90.00
_cell.angle_gamma   90.00
#
_symmetry.space_group_name_H-M   'P 1'
#
loop_
_entity.id
_entity.type
_entity.pdbx_description
1 polymer ?
#
loop_
_entity_poly.entity_id
_entity_poly.type
_entity_poly.pdbx_seq_one_letter_code
_entity_poly.pdbx_strand_id
1 'polypeptide(L)'
;DSDFKKDEQRDLVFIMVDVDFFKRVNDDYGHAAGDELLRKIAQRLSTVMRKSDLLVRWGGEEFLIMSRAADRSGTPVFCSRILDVMASAPFDLLGGVKVRKTCSIGWSPYPWCESAYEAICAEEVIELADTALYLAKSLGRNQSVGFLPSDDAIRSPERISIETLREQRSNLIRVIRTAGTITTTHTVNVPKGNASDFPEEFLVRGKIKTED
;
A
#
# COMPACT_ATOMS: atom_id res chain seq x y z
N ASP A 1 16.14 -34.78 -24.73
CA ASP A 1 16.85 -33.53 -24.42
C ASP A 1 16.20 -32.81 -23.26
N SER A 2 16.65 -33.19 -22.08
CA SER A 2 16.25 -32.71 -20.76
C SER A 2 17.11 -31.53 -20.34
N ASP A 3 17.01 -30.40 -21.06
CA ASP A 3 17.82 -29.21 -20.78
C ASP A 3 17.00 -27.91 -20.75
N PHE A 4 15.74 -28.01 -20.29
CA PHE A 4 15.12 -26.88 -19.59
C PHE A 4 15.84 -26.74 -18.26
N LYS A 5 16.98 -26.05 -18.28
CA LYS A 5 17.61 -25.52 -17.07
C LYS A 5 16.51 -24.94 -16.20
N LYS A 6 16.52 -25.29 -14.91
CA LYS A 6 15.87 -24.55 -13.82
C LYS A 6 16.32 -23.09 -13.95
N ASP A 7 15.66 -22.34 -14.82
CA ASP A 7 15.91 -20.93 -15.04
C ASP A 7 15.59 -20.29 -13.69
N GLU A 8 16.60 -19.67 -13.08
CA GLU A 8 16.61 -19.05 -11.76
C GLU A 8 15.20 -18.76 -11.25
N GLN A 9 14.69 -19.58 -10.32
CA GLN A 9 13.39 -19.41 -9.68
C GLN A 9 13.26 -17.94 -9.25
N ARG A 10 12.46 -17.17 -10.00
CA ARG A 10 12.45 -15.72 -9.85
C ARG A 10 11.73 -15.40 -8.56
N ASP A 11 12.50 -15.14 -7.51
CA ASP A 11 11.98 -14.59 -6.27
C ASP A 11 11.19 -13.31 -6.60
N LEU A 12 9.90 -13.34 -6.26
CA LEU A 12 8.98 -12.23 -6.38
C LEU A 12 8.62 -11.73 -5.00
N VAL A 13 8.22 -10.46 -4.92
CA VAL A 13 7.57 -9.92 -3.74
C VAL A 13 6.30 -9.24 -4.17
N PHE A 14 5.18 -9.67 -3.58
CA PHE A 14 3.88 -9.03 -3.73
C PHE A 14 3.70 -8.02 -2.61
N ILE A 15 3.39 -6.78 -2.98
CA ILE A 15 3.27 -5.63 -2.08
C ILE A 15 1.92 -4.98 -2.35
N MET A 16 1.00 -5.15 -1.42
CA MET A 16 -0.31 -4.50 -1.39
C MET A 16 -0.17 -3.12 -0.75
N VAL A 17 -0.64 -2.09 -1.44
CA VAL A 17 -0.60 -0.69 -1.01
C VAL A 17 -2.02 -0.14 -1.04
N ASP A 18 -2.48 0.42 0.08
CA ASP A 18 -3.79 1.08 0.16
C ASP A 18 -3.63 2.49 0.73
N VAL A 19 -4.31 3.44 0.10
CA VAL A 19 -4.26 4.86 0.44
C VAL A 19 -5.08 5.16 1.69
N ASP A 20 -4.42 5.67 2.72
CA ASP A 20 -5.08 5.89 4.01
C ASP A 20 -6.14 7.00 3.94
N PHE A 21 -7.34 6.65 4.42
CA PHE A 21 -8.49 7.56 4.46
C PHE A 21 -8.82 8.16 3.09
N PHE A 22 -8.71 7.38 2.01
CA PHE A 22 -9.04 7.83 0.65
C PHE A 22 -10.48 8.29 0.52
N LYS A 23 -11.44 7.54 1.09
CA LYS A 23 -12.88 7.89 1.11
C LYS A 23 -13.15 9.35 1.50
N ARG A 24 -12.41 9.91 2.47
CA ARG A 24 -12.55 11.33 2.87
C ARG A 24 -12.33 12.31 1.72
N VAL A 25 -11.46 11.99 0.77
CA VAL A 25 -11.24 12.85 -0.40
C VAL A 25 -12.47 12.87 -1.30
N ASN A 26 -13.10 11.73 -1.50
CA ASN A 26 -14.34 11.66 -2.27
C ASN A 26 -15.48 12.39 -1.55
N ASP A 27 -15.58 12.18 -0.23
CA ASP A 27 -16.62 12.79 0.59
C ASP A 27 -16.46 14.33 0.65
N ASP A 28 -15.22 14.83 0.74
CA ASP A 28 -14.92 16.27 0.89
C ASP A 28 -14.83 17.03 -0.46
N TYR A 29 -14.33 16.38 -1.52
CA TYR A 29 -13.96 17.05 -2.79
C TYR A 29 -14.56 16.37 -4.04
N GLY A 30 -15.36 15.32 -3.88
CA GLY A 30 -16.03 14.60 -4.97
C GLY A 30 -15.15 13.58 -5.68
N HIS A 31 -15.80 12.67 -6.41
CA HIS A 31 -15.15 11.55 -7.10
C HIS A 31 -14.11 11.97 -8.14
N ALA A 32 -14.31 13.10 -8.82
CA ALA A 32 -13.34 13.60 -9.81
C ALA A 32 -11.98 13.92 -9.16
N ALA A 33 -11.98 14.49 -7.95
CA ALA A 33 -10.77 14.73 -7.17
C ALA A 33 -10.13 13.43 -6.69
N GLY A 34 -10.94 12.44 -6.30
CA GLY A 34 -10.46 11.09 -5.97
C GLY A 34 -9.77 10.39 -7.15
N ASP A 35 -10.37 10.42 -8.34
CA ASP A 35 -9.79 9.85 -9.55
C ASP A 35 -8.47 10.52 -9.93
N GLU A 36 -8.40 11.85 -9.80
CA GLU A 36 -7.16 12.59 -10.02
C GLU A 36 -6.09 12.21 -9.00
N LEU A 37 -6.46 12.12 -7.73
CA LEU A 37 -5.56 11.68 -6.67
C LEU A 37 -4.98 10.30 -6.99
N LEU A 38 -5.79 9.33 -7.42
CA LEU A 38 -5.31 7.99 -7.78
C LEU A 38 -4.31 8.01 -8.94
N ARG A 39 -4.52 8.86 -9.96
CA ARG A 39 -3.55 9.04 -11.06
C ARG A 39 -2.21 9.57 -10.52
N LYS A 40 -2.24 10.58 -9.64
CA LYS A 40 -1.02 11.15 -9.05
C LYS A 40 -0.33 10.20 -8.10
N ILE A 41 -1.08 9.37 -7.37
CA ILE A 41 -0.53 8.31 -6.54
C ILE A 41 0.20 7.28 -7.39
N ALA A 42 -0.40 6.80 -8.48
CA ALA A 42 0.27 5.88 -9.39
C ALA A 42 1.57 6.47 -9.97
N GLN A 43 1.55 7.74 -10.39
CA GLN A 43 2.74 8.47 -10.84
C GLN A 43 3.81 8.54 -9.75
N ARG A 44 3.42 8.88 -8.52
CA ARG A 44 4.33 9.03 -7.38
C ARG A 44 4.95 7.69 -6.96
N LEU A 45 4.16 6.63 -6.86
CA LEU A 45 4.65 5.27 -6.61
C LEU A 45 5.68 4.86 -7.67
N SER A 46 5.40 5.15 -8.95
CA SER A 46 6.31 4.82 -10.05
C SER A 46 7.70 5.46 -9.93
N THR A 47 7.86 6.57 -9.19
CA THR A 47 9.16 7.23 -9.01
C THR A 47 10.15 6.45 -8.14
N VAL A 48 9.65 5.55 -7.28
CA VAL A 48 10.49 4.74 -6.38
C VAL A 48 10.69 3.31 -6.87
N MET A 49 9.91 2.90 -7.87
CA MET A 49 9.92 1.57 -8.49
C MET A 49 11.07 1.41 -9.49
N ARG A 50 11.58 0.20 -9.62
CA ARG A 50 12.52 -0.20 -10.67
C ARG A 50 11.74 -0.42 -11.98
N LYS A 51 12.43 -0.35 -13.11
CA LYS A 51 11.85 -0.69 -14.43
C LYS A 51 11.33 -2.14 -14.50
N SER A 52 11.88 -3.02 -13.67
CA SER A 52 11.45 -4.41 -13.57
C SER A 52 10.22 -4.57 -12.68
N ASP A 53 9.79 -3.61 -11.88
CA ASP A 53 8.60 -3.80 -11.05
C ASP A 53 7.32 -3.59 -11.89
N LEU A 54 6.25 -4.29 -11.53
CA LEU A 54 4.91 -4.04 -12.10
C LEU A 54 4.04 -3.32 -11.07
N LEU A 55 3.34 -2.28 -11.51
CA LEU A 55 2.32 -1.57 -10.74
C LEU A 55 0.95 -1.85 -11.35
N VAL A 56 0.04 -2.39 -10.55
CA VAL A 56 -1.34 -2.71 -10.95
C VAL A 56 -2.29 -1.98 -10.01
N ARG A 57 -3.33 -1.34 -10.56
CA ARG A 57 -4.47 -0.89 -9.74
C ARG A 57 -5.33 -2.11 -9.44
N TRP A 58 -5.23 -2.62 -8.21
CA TRP A 58 -5.85 -3.87 -7.79
C TRP A 58 -7.34 -3.67 -7.46
N GLY A 59 -7.66 -2.56 -6.79
CA GLY A 59 -9.00 -2.22 -6.35
C GLY A 59 -9.34 -0.74 -6.56
N GLY A 60 -10.32 -0.25 -5.80
CA GLY A 60 -10.77 1.14 -5.86
C GLY A 60 -9.66 2.12 -5.51
N GLU A 61 -9.05 1.93 -4.34
CA GLU A 61 -7.96 2.73 -3.76
C GLU A 61 -6.69 1.91 -3.46
N GLU A 62 -6.63 0.69 -4.01
CA GLU A 62 -5.59 -0.31 -3.74
C GLU A 62 -4.71 -0.52 -4.97
N PHE A 63 -3.41 -0.68 -4.72
CA PHE A 63 -2.39 -0.97 -5.71
C PHE A 63 -1.62 -2.22 -5.32
N LEU A 64 -1.38 -3.09 -6.30
CA LEU A 64 -0.47 -4.22 -6.17
C LEU A 64 0.83 -3.88 -6.89
N ILE A 65 1.94 -3.96 -6.17
CA ILE A 65 3.28 -3.94 -6.74
C ILE A 65 3.82 -5.37 -6.74
N MET A 66 4.20 -5.87 -7.91
CA MET A 66 4.98 -7.10 -8.04
C MET A 66 6.43 -6.72 -8.33
N SER A 67 7.30 -6.90 -7.34
CA SER A 67 8.73 -6.63 -7.51
C SER A 67 9.46 -7.88 -7.99
N ARG A 68 10.16 -7.73 -9.13
CA ARG A 68 10.98 -8.79 -9.74
C ARG A 68 12.44 -8.61 -9.29
N ALA A 69 13.09 -9.71 -8.88
CA ALA A 69 14.47 -9.68 -8.36
C ALA A 69 14.63 -8.82 -7.09
N ALA A 70 13.62 -8.86 -6.22
CA ALA A 70 13.73 -8.31 -4.88
C ALA A 70 14.33 -9.36 -3.97
N ASP A 71 15.51 -9.06 -3.41
CA ASP A 71 15.95 -9.74 -2.20
C ASP A 71 14.89 -9.48 -1.12
N ARG A 72 14.34 -10.56 -0.55
CA ARG A 72 13.36 -10.53 0.55
C ARG A 72 13.82 -9.63 1.70
N SER A 73 15.14 -9.56 1.93
CA SER A 73 15.75 -8.73 2.96
C SER A 73 15.69 -7.22 2.66
N GLY A 74 15.62 -6.85 1.37
CA GLY A 74 15.54 -5.47 0.91
C GLY A 74 14.13 -4.90 0.87
N THR A 75 13.10 -5.74 0.94
CA THR A 75 11.69 -5.31 0.90
C THR A 75 11.33 -4.27 1.95
N PRO A 76 11.74 -4.38 3.23
CA PRO A 76 11.45 -3.35 4.24
C PRO A 76 11.96 -1.95 3.84
N VAL A 77 13.14 -1.87 3.23
CA VAL A 77 13.72 -0.61 2.74
C VAL A 77 12.91 -0.06 1.57
N PHE A 78 12.47 -0.93 0.65
CA PHE A 78 11.62 -0.52 -0.46
C PHE A 78 10.25 0.00 0.05
N CYS A 79 9.63 -0.71 0.98
CA CYS A 79 8.39 -0.26 1.64
C CYS A 79 8.58 1.08 2.37
N SER A 80 9.71 1.29 3.06
CA SER A 80 10.03 2.59 3.68
C SER A 80 10.03 3.71 2.64
N ARG A 81 10.67 3.52 1.48
CA ARG A 81 10.71 4.51 0.40
C ARG A 81 9.31 4.81 -0.16
N ILE A 82 8.44 3.81 -0.24
CA ILE A 82 7.04 3.99 -0.66
C ILE A 82 6.30 4.85 0.38
N LEU A 83 6.42 4.52 1.67
CA LEU A 83 5.79 5.30 2.75
C LEU A 83 6.27 6.75 2.73
N ASP A 84 7.59 6.97 2.61
CA ASP A 84 8.19 8.29 2.59
C ASP A 84 7.76 9.11 1.37
N VAL A 85 7.80 8.54 0.16
CA VAL A 85 7.39 9.29 -1.03
C VAL A 85 5.90 9.65 -0.95
N MET A 86 5.05 8.74 -0.47
CA MET A 86 3.62 9.00 -0.31
C MET A 86 3.36 10.16 0.66
N ALA A 87 4.06 10.18 1.81
CA ALA A 87 3.94 11.22 2.83
C ALA A 87 4.64 12.55 2.51
N SER A 88 5.63 12.55 1.59
CA SER A 88 6.59 13.66 1.41
C SER A 88 5.97 15.03 1.09
N ALA A 89 5.10 15.10 0.08
CA ALA A 89 4.52 16.35 -0.42
C ALA A 89 3.00 16.22 -0.59
N PRO A 90 2.22 17.30 -0.44
CA PRO A 90 0.81 17.28 -0.80
C PRO A 90 0.61 16.85 -2.27
N PHE A 91 -0.52 16.23 -2.55
CA PHE A 91 -1.03 16.05 -3.89
C PHE A 91 -1.81 17.32 -4.26
N ASP A 92 -1.36 17.99 -5.32
CA ASP A 92 -2.03 19.16 -5.87
C ASP A 92 -3.11 18.70 -6.85
N LEU A 93 -4.37 18.92 -6.52
CA LEU A 93 -5.56 18.52 -7.28
C LEU A 93 -6.16 19.74 -8.01
N LEU A 94 -7.14 19.50 -8.87
CA LEU A 94 -7.88 20.54 -9.58
C LEU A 94 -8.45 21.59 -8.60
N GLY A 95 -8.53 22.85 -9.08
CA GLY A 95 -9.00 23.98 -8.28
C GLY A 95 -8.03 24.43 -7.18
N GLY A 96 -6.78 23.96 -7.19
CA GLY A 96 -5.76 24.34 -6.20
C GLY A 96 -5.90 23.62 -4.85
N VAL A 97 -6.71 22.57 -4.79
CA VAL A 97 -6.90 21.74 -3.59
C VAL A 97 -5.63 20.93 -3.33
N LYS A 98 -5.05 21.05 -2.13
CA LYS A 98 -3.86 20.30 -1.74
C LYS A 98 -4.17 19.31 -0.62
N VAL A 99 -4.01 18.02 -0.89
CA VAL A 99 -4.27 16.95 0.09
C VAL A 99 -2.99 16.24 0.47
N ARG A 100 -2.76 16.03 1.77
CA ARG A 100 -1.71 15.12 2.25
C ARG A 100 -2.32 13.74 2.49
N LYS A 101 -1.62 12.70 2.04
CA LYS A 101 -2.02 11.30 2.22
C LYS A 101 -0.83 10.45 2.57
N THR A 102 -1.09 9.43 3.38
CA THR A 102 -0.19 8.31 3.65
C THR A 102 -0.75 7.05 3.00
N CYS A 103 -0.03 5.94 3.11
CA CYS A 103 -0.54 4.64 2.74
C CYS A 103 -0.18 3.61 3.80
N SER A 104 -0.95 2.53 3.83
CA SER A 104 -0.61 1.30 4.54
C SER A 104 -0.14 0.26 3.54
N ILE A 105 0.81 -0.57 3.95
CA ILE A 105 1.44 -1.57 3.08
C ILE A 105 1.42 -2.94 3.74
N GLY A 106 1.04 -3.96 2.98
CA GLY A 106 1.22 -5.36 3.31
C GLY A 106 2.07 -6.05 2.26
N TRP A 107 2.96 -6.97 2.65
CA TRP A 107 3.80 -7.65 1.66
C TRP A 107 4.17 -9.07 2.05
N SER A 108 4.43 -9.90 1.04
CA SER A 108 4.90 -11.27 1.22
C SER A 108 5.67 -11.77 -0.02
N PRO A 109 6.75 -12.56 0.14
CA PRO A 109 7.54 -13.07 -0.97
C PRO A 109 6.93 -14.34 -1.58
N TYR A 110 7.25 -14.60 -2.84
CA TYR A 110 6.96 -15.85 -3.54
C TYR A 110 8.25 -16.45 -4.13
N PRO A 111 8.54 -17.74 -3.92
CA PRO A 111 7.82 -18.68 -3.05
C PRO A 111 7.78 -18.21 -1.59
N TRP A 112 6.73 -18.51 -0.83
CA TRP A 112 6.64 -18.00 0.55
C TRP A 112 7.78 -18.52 1.43
N CYS A 113 8.09 -19.81 1.32
CA CYS A 113 9.22 -20.46 1.97
C CYS A 113 10.08 -21.20 0.95
N GLU A 114 11.39 -20.93 0.93
CA GLU A 114 12.32 -21.53 -0.04
C GLU A 114 12.44 -23.06 0.12
N SER A 115 12.34 -23.57 1.35
CA SER A 115 12.34 -25.01 1.62
C SER A 115 11.01 -25.71 1.29
N ALA A 116 9.97 -24.95 0.93
CA ALA A 116 8.63 -25.45 0.64
C ALA A 116 8.00 -24.69 -0.54
N TYR A 117 8.70 -24.70 -1.68
CA TYR A 117 8.37 -23.88 -2.86
C TYR A 117 6.91 -24.00 -3.32
N GLU A 118 6.36 -25.21 -3.29
CA GLU A 118 5.00 -25.53 -3.79
C GLU A 118 3.92 -25.48 -2.69
N ALA A 119 4.29 -25.18 -1.44
CA ALA A 119 3.35 -25.24 -0.32
C ALA A 119 2.31 -24.10 -0.33
N ILE A 120 2.64 -22.98 -0.98
CA ILE A 120 1.77 -21.80 -1.12
C ILE A 120 1.90 -21.27 -2.55
N CYS A 121 0.78 -21.13 -3.27
CA CYS A 121 0.78 -20.56 -4.62
C CYS A 121 0.87 -19.03 -4.61
N ALA A 122 1.06 -18.41 -5.78
CA ALA A 122 1.24 -16.96 -5.88
C ALA A 122 -0.02 -16.19 -5.40
N GLU A 123 -1.21 -16.70 -5.71
CA GLU A 123 -2.50 -16.15 -5.30
C GLU A 123 -2.62 -16.14 -3.77
N GLU A 124 -2.26 -17.23 -3.11
CA GLU A 124 -2.26 -17.33 -1.64
C GLU A 124 -1.20 -16.40 -1.01
N VAL A 125 -0.06 -16.15 -1.67
CA VAL A 125 0.90 -15.14 -1.20
C VAL A 125 0.32 -13.72 -1.28
N ILE A 126 -0.47 -13.41 -2.32
CA ILE A 126 -1.18 -12.12 -2.41
C ILE A 126 -2.18 -11.99 -1.26
N GLU A 127 -2.89 -13.05 -0.89
CA GLU A 127 -3.78 -13.06 0.28
C GLU A 127 -3.03 -12.86 1.60
N LEU A 128 -1.82 -13.40 1.74
CA LEU A 128 -0.95 -13.12 2.89
C LEU A 128 -0.51 -11.65 2.93
N ALA A 129 -0.19 -11.07 1.78
CA ALA A 129 0.13 -9.64 1.66
C ALA A 129 -1.08 -8.77 2.02
N ASP A 130 -2.29 -9.14 1.62
CA ASP A 130 -3.54 -8.46 1.99
C ASP A 130 -3.81 -8.56 3.51
N THR A 131 -3.62 -9.75 4.10
CA THR A 131 -3.74 -9.94 5.55
C THR A 131 -2.73 -9.08 6.32
N ALA A 132 -1.50 -8.98 5.81
CA ALA A 132 -0.48 -8.09 6.36
C ALA A 132 -0.89 -6.61 6.24
N LEU A 133 -1.49 -6.20 5.11
CA LEU A 133 -2.01 -4.84 4.90
C LEU A 133 -3.12 -4.51 5.91
N TYR A 134 -4.04 -5.43 6.14
CA TYR A 134 -5.07 -5.29 7.17
C TYR A 134 -4.45 -5.09 8.57
N LEU A 135 -3.42 -5.86 8.90
CA LEU A 135 -2.67 -5.70 10.15
C LEU A 135 -2.00 -4.31 10.22
N ALA A 136 -1.39 -3.82 9.14
CA ALA A 136 -0.82 -2.47 9.08
C ALA A 136 -1.87 -1.38 9.38
N LYS A 137 -3.08 -1.53 8.83
CA LYS A 137 -4.20 -0.61 9.08
C LYS A 137 -4.69 -0.66 10.53
N SER A 138 -4.83 -1.85 11.10
CA SER A 138 -5.29 -2.01 12.49
C SER A 138 -4.26 -1.53 13.52
N LEU A 139 -2.96 -1.58 13.18
CA LEU A 139 -1.85 -1.06 13.99
C LEU A 139 -1.64 0.46 13.86
N GLY A 140 -2.55 1.19 13.23
CA GLY A 140 -2.51 2.66 13.17
C GLY A 140 -2.12 3.26 11.83
N ARG A 141 -2.04 2.47 10.75
CA ARG A 141 -1.75 2.93 9.37
C ARG A 141 -0.36 3.54 9.21
N ASN A 142 -0.07 4.16 8.06
CA ASN A 142 1.22 4.76 7.71
C ASN A 142 2.43 3.86 8.05
N GLN A 143 2.32 2.57 7.71
CA GLN A 143 3.32 1.58 8.01
C GLN A 143 3.25 0.41 7.03
N SER A 144 4.33 -0.37 6.96
CA SER A 144 4.39 -1.65 6.29
C SER A 144 4.40 -2.79 7.29
N VAL A 145 3.72 -3.86 6.94
CA VAL A 145 3.78 -5.16 7.60
C VAL A 145 4.14 -6.21 6.54
N GLY A 146 5.11 -7.06 6.86
CA GLY A 146 5.56 -8.16 6.02
C GLY A 146 5.40 -9.50 6.69
N PHE A 147 4.91 -10.50 5.95
CA PHE A 147 4.83 -11.88 6.42
C PHE A 147 5.89 -12.74 5.73
N LEU A 148 6.84 -13.23 6.54
CA LEU A 148 7.90 -14.15 6.15
C LEU A 148 7.71 -15.49 6.88
N PRO A 149 8.30 -16.59 6.39
CA PRO A 149 8.40 -17.81 7.15
C PRO A 149 9.22 -17.56 8.44
N SER A 150 8.74 -18.11 9.55
CA SER A 150 9.48 -18.20 10.79
C SER A 150 10.47 -19.36 10.75
N ASP A 151 11.34 -19.45 11.77
CA ASP A 151 12.25 -20.58 11.90
C ASP A 151 11.50 -21.92 12.07
N ASP A 152 10.29 -21.91 12.64
CA ASP A 152 9.45 -23.10 12.76
C ASP A 152 8.90 -23.54 11.40
N ALA A 153 8.48 -22.59 10.56
CA ALA A 153 8.06 -22.89 9.19
C ALA A 153 9.19 -23.50 8.37
N ILE A 154 10.42 -22.97 8.53
CA ILE A 154 11.60 -23.48 7.82
C ILE A 154 11.95 -24.91 8.30
N ARG A 155 11.84 -25.20 9.60
CA ARG A 155 12.13 -26.52 10.18
C ARG A 155 11.05 -27.57 9.91
N SER A 156 9.81 -27.14 9.68
CA SER A 156 8.66 -28.02 9.47
C SER A 156 7.87 -27.60 8.21
N PRO A 157 8.48 -27.69 7.02
CA PRO A 157 7.88 -27.24 5.77
C PRO A 157 6.56 -27.95 5.44
N GLU A 158 6.38 -29.19 5.91
CA GLU A 158 5.15 -29.98 5.75
C GLU A 158 3.93 -29.39 6.46
N ARG A 159 4.13 -28.46 7.40
CA ARG A 159 3.06 -27.76 8.11
C ARG A 159 2.57 -26.50 7.38
N ILE A 160 3.26 -26.09 6.32
CA ILE A 160 2.93 -24.87 5.59
C ILE A 160 1.71 -25.15 4.70
N SER A 161 0.63 -24.44 5.00
CA SER A 161 -0.58 -24.36 4.18
C SER A 161 -1.24 -23.01 4.43
N ILE A 162 -2.03 -22.50 3.48
CA ILE A 162 -2.71 -21.21 3.66
C ILE A 162 -3.66 -21.26 4.86
N GLU A 163 -4.29 -22.41 5.14
CA GLU A 163 -5.14 -22.63 6.31
C GLU A 163 -4.37 -22.41 7.60
N THR A 164 -3.20 -23.04 7.75
CA THR A 164 -2.37 -22.92 8.96
C THR A 164 -1.77 -21.51 9.11
N LEU A 165 -1.49 -20.81 8.01
CA LEU A 165 -0.98 -19.45 8.04
C LEU A 165 -2.04 -18.42 8.45
N ARG A 166 -3.32 -18.65 8.11
CA ARG A 166 -4.44 -17.77 8.49
C ARG A 166 -4.83 -17.86 9.96
N GLU A 167 -4.38 -18.88 10.67
CA GLU A 167 -4.66 -19.01 12.10
C GLU A 167 -4.11 -17.81 12.89
N GLN A 168 -4.94 -17.19 13.74
CA GLN A 168 -4.61 -15.95 14.48
C GLN A 168 -3.34 -16.04 15.35
N ARG A 169 -2.81 -17.24 15.60
CA ARG A 169 -1.61 -17.51 16.40
C ARG A 169 -0.61 -18.40 15.68
N SER A 170 -0.63 -18.41 14.34
CA SER A 170 0.32 -19.21 13.57
C SER A 170 1.75 -18.83 13.94
N ASN A 171 2.48 -19.76 14.57
CA ASN A 171 3.90 -19.59 14.87
C ASN A 171 4.77 -19.73 13.61
N LEU A 172 4.16 -20.05 12.47
CA LEU A 172 4.83 -20.18 11.19
C LEU A 172 5.14 -18.83 10.53
N ILE A 173 4.47 -17.75 10.95
CA ILE A 173 4.68 -16.41 10.39
C ILE A 173 5.61 -15.60 11.27
N ARG A 174 6.69 -15.09 10.67
CA ARG A 174 7.49 -14.00 11.21
C ARG A 174 6.99 -12.67 10.64
N VAL A 175 6.59 -11.76 11.53
CA VAL A 175 6.09 -10.43 11.17
C VAL A 175 7.23 -9.42 11.14
N ILE A 176 7.40 -8.72 10.02
CA ILE A 176 8.33 -7.61 9.85
C ILE A 176 7.53 -6.30 9.81
N ARG A 177 7.97 -5.28 10.54
CA ARG A 177 7.29 -3.98 10.57
C ARG A 177 8.23 -2.86 10.15
N THR A 178 7.68 -1.90 9.39
CA THR A 178 8.37 -0.68 8.98
C THR A 178 7.44 0.50 9.20
N ALA A 179 7.76 1.42 10.10
CA ALA A 179 6.96 2.61 10.31
C ALA A 179 7.26 3.66 9.23
N GLY A 180 6.23 4.36 8.76
CA GLY A 180 6.42 5.55 7.93
C GLY A 180 6.83 6.76 8.76
N THR A 181 7.49 7.71 8.12
CA THR A 181 7.87 8.98 8.79
C THR A 181 6.62 9.79 9.12
N ILE A 182 6.50 10.27 10.37
CA ILE A 182 5.41 11.15 10.79
C ILE A 182 5.74 12.57 10.33
N THR A 183 5.06 13.04 9.28
CA THR A 183 5.15 14.45 8.87
C THR A 183 4.01 15.23 9.52
N THR A 184 4.27 15.79 10.71
CA THR A 184 3.30 16.65 11.41
C THR A 184 3.14 17.97 10.66
N THR A 185 2.14 18.10 9.80
CA THR A 185 1.61 19.41 9.36
C THR A 185 0.25 19.24 8.69
N HIS A 186 -0.81 19.18 9.50
CA HIS A 186 -2.13 19.62 9.05
C HIS A 186 -2.06 21.14 8.86
N THR A 187 -1.88 21.57 7.62
CA THR A 187 -2.13 22.96 7.23
C THR A 187 -2.97 22.88 5.97
N VAL A 188 -4.29 23.01 6.13
CA VAL A 188 -5.18 23.31 5.02
C VAL A 188 -4.94 24.77 4.69
N ASN A 189 -4.06 25.04 3.73
CA ASN A 189 -3.98 26.37 3.13
C ASN A 189 -4.99 26.41 2.00
N VAL A 190 -6.19 26.91 2.29
CA VAL A 190 -7.10 27.40 1.25
C VAL A 190 -6.43 28.65 0.67
N PRO A 191 -6.16 28.72 -0.64
CA PRO A 191 -5.73 29.96 -1.26
C PRO A 191 -6.78 31.03 -0.95
N LYS A 192 -6.36 32.23 -0.50
CA LYS A 192 -7.26 33.39 -0.45
C LYS A 192 -7.59 33.80 -1.89
N GLY A 193 -8.52 33.09 -2.53
CA GLY A 193 -9.19 33.50 -3.76
C GLY A 193 -10.48 34.22 -3.39
N ASN A 194 -10.77 35.33 -4.05
CA ASN A 194 -12.05 36.02 -3.87
C ASN A 194 -13.19 35.08 -4.28
N ALA A 195 -14.32 35.17 -3.58
CA ALA A 195 -15.52 34.37 -3.84
C ALA A 195 -16.14 34.57 -5.24
N SER A 196 -15.52 35.39 -6.09
CA SER A 196 -15.90 35.67 -7.49
C SER A 196 -15.35 34.67 -8.50
N ASP A 197 -14.40 33.80 -8.12
CA ASP A 197 -13.65 32.95 -9.07
C ASP A 197 -14.21 31.52 -9.21
N PHE A 198 -15.33 31.20 -8.54
CA PHE A 198 -15.94 29.86 -8.58
C PHE A 198 -17.28 29.87 -9.33
N PRO A 199 -17.55 28.88 -10.20
CA PRO A 199 -18.85 28.74 -10.86
C PRO A 199 -19.97 28.49 -9.84
N GLU A 200 -21.14 29.12 -10.05
CA GLU A 200 -22.29 29.14 -9.10
C GLU A 200 -22.79 27.77 -8.65
N GLU A 201 -22.47 26.70 -9.38
CA GLU A 201 -22.84 25.32 -9.07
C GLU A 201 -22.18 24.76 -7.78
N PHE A 202 -21.19 25.45 -7.21
CA PHE A 202 -20.50 25.04 -5.97
C PHE A 202 -20.98 25.76 -4.68
N LEU A 203 -21.93 26.69 -4.76
CA LEU A 203 -22.48 27.41 -3.61
C LEU A 203 -23.78 26.75 -3.08
N VAL A 204 -23.64 25.59 -2.42
CA VAL A 204 -24.75 24.98 -1.67
C VAL A 204 -24.74 25.45 -0.21
N ARG A 205 -25.85 26.12 0.13
CA ARG A 205 -26.27 26.71 1.39
C ARG A 205 -25.93 25.92 2.68
N GLY A 206 -25.26 26.60 3.60
CA GLY A 206 -25.28 26.29 5.04
C GLY A 206 -25.49 27.57 5.84
N LYS A 207 -26.73 27.83 6.26
CA LYS A 207 -27.08 28.94 7.16
C LYS A 207 -26.37 28.75 8.51
N ILE A 208 -25.51 29.69 8.88
CA ILE A 208 -25.11 29.86 10.28
C ILE A 208 -26.22 30.69 10.93
N LYS A 209 -26.96 30.09 11.86
CA LYS A 209 -27.74 30.82 12.85
C LYS A 209 -26.74 31.45 13.83
N THR A 210 -26.71 32.77 13.86
CA THR A 210 -26.23 33.57 14.99
C THR A 210 -27.41 33.89 15.89
N GLU A 211 -27.18 33.89 17.21
CA GLU A 211 -27.98 34.41 18.35
C GLU A 211 -27.79 33.41 19.50
N ASP A 212 -27.43 33.75 20.74
CA ASP A 212 -26.94 34.95 21.43
C ASP A 212 -26.22 34.44 22.69
#